data_AF-A0A550GIB5-F1
#
_entry.id   AF-A0A550GIB5-F1
#
_cell.length_a   1.000
_cell.length_b   1.000
_cell.length_c   1.000
_cell.angle_alpha   90.00
_cell.angle_beta   90.00
_cell.angle_gamma   90.00
#
_symmetry.space_group_name_H-M   'P 1'
#
loop_
_entity.id
_entity.type
_entity.pdbx_description
1 polymer ?
#
loop_
_entity_poly.entity_id
_entity_poly.type
_entity_poly.pdbx_seq_one_letter_code
_entity_poly.pdbx_strand_id
1 'polypeptide(L)' 'MLVTPWEVKGKVDYERLIREFGTQPLTDELLKKIAGHTGKLHLQLQRRLFFSHRDLDTVLELYEKGTKFVLYTGRGPS' A
#
# COMPACT_ATOMS: atom_id res chain seq x y z
N MET A 1 -0.73 -19.75 10.06
CA MET A 1 -1.25 -18.72 9.14
C MET A 1 -0.68 -19.04 7.77
N LEU A 2 -1.53 -19.08 6.73
CA LEU A 2 -1.12 -19.27 5.34
C LEU A 2 -1.65 -18.10 4.54
N VAL A 3 -0.80 -17.45 3.75
CA VAL A 3 -1.18 -16.36 2.84
C VAL A 3 -0.45 -16.59 1.53
N THR A 4 -1.21 -16.90 0.49
CA THR A 4 -0.72 -17.07 -0.89
C THR A 4 -1.66 -16.34 -1.85
N PRO A 5 -1.33 -16.23 -3.14
CA PRO A 5 -2.24 -15.67 -4.13
C PRO A 5 -3.59 -16.42 -4.28
N TRP A 6 -3.70 -17.65 -3.76
CA TRP A 6 -4.89 -18.51 -3.92
C TRP A 6 -5.62 -18.82 -2.61
N GLU A 7 -4.94 -18.77 -1.47
CA GLU A 7 -5.51 -19.17 -0.17
C GLU A 7 -5.04 -18.26 0.97
N VAL A 8 -5.98 -17.92 1.87
CA VAL A 8 -5.73 -17.26 3.15
C VAL A 8 -6.35 -18.10 4.27
N LYS A 9 -5.55 -18.53 5.26
CA LYS A 9 -6.01 -19.42 6.34
C LYS A 9 -5.43 -19.08 7.71
N GLY A 10 -6.29 -19.10 8.73
CA GLY A 10 -5.98 -18.82 10.13
C GLY A 10 -6.05 -17.32 10.48
N LYS A 11 -5.70 -16.97 11.72
CA LYS A 11 -5.63 -15.57 12.17
C LYS A 11 -4.43 -14.89 11.51
N VAL A 12 -4.68 -13.78 10.81
CA VAL A 12 -3.66 -13.02 10.09
C VAL A 12 -2.98 -12.01 11.01
N ASP A 13 -1.65 -12.00 10.98
CA ASP A 13 -0.80 -11.01 11.64
C ASP A 13 -0.12 -10.16 10.55
N TYR A 14 -0.60 -8.92 10.39
CA TYR A 14 -0.14 -8.03 9.33
C TYR A 14 1.28 -7.51 9.55
N GLU A 15 1.73 -7.35 10.79
CA GLU A 15 3.11 -6.93 11.08
C GLU A 15 4.10 -8.03 10.69
N ARG A 16 3.73 -9.29 11.00
CA ARG A 16 4.51 -10.44 10.57
C ARG A 16 4.58 -10.55 9.04
N LEU A 17 3.46 -10.33 8.34
CA LEU A 17 3.43 -10.35 6.87
C LEU A 17 4.34 -9.30 6.24
N ILE A 18 4.41 -8.08 6.79
CA ILE A 18 5.34 -7.04 6.31
C ILE A 18 6.77 -7.56 6.34
N ARG A 19 7.19 -8.20 7.44
CA ARG A 19 8.54 -8.76 7.61
C ARG A 19 8.80 -9.93 6.67
N GLU A 20 7.87 -10.89 6.60
CA GLU A 20 8.02 -12.10 5.77
C GLU A 20 8.04 -11.79 4.28
N PHE A 21 7.22 -10.85 3.82
CA PHE A 21 7.18 -10.45 2.41
C PHE A 21 8.16 -9.32 2.07
N GLY A 22 8.92 -8.79 3.04
CA GLY A 22 9.87 -7.71 2.82
C GLY A 22 9.22 -6.46 2.21
N THR A 23 7.99 -6.15 2.63
CA THR A 23 7.34 -4.87 2.28
C THR A 23 7.66 -3.82 3.33
N GLN A 24 7.28 -2.58 3.08
CA GLN A 24 7.44 -1.47 4.01
C GLN A 24 6.09 -1.09 4.61
N PRO A 25 6.05 -0.67 5.90
CA PRO A 25 4.83 -0.16 6.50
C PRO A 25 4.46 1.17 5.85
N LEU A 26 3.17 1.38 5.59
CA LEU A 26 2.68 2.67 5.12
C LEU A 26 2.70 3.68 6.28
N THR A 27 3.66 4.60 6.31
CA THR A 27 3.85 5.50 7.45
C THR A 27 2.91 6.72 7.44
N ASP A 28 2.79 7.41 8.57
CA ASP A 28 2.03 8.67 8.64
C ASP A 28 2.63 9.77 7.75
N GLU A 29 3.94 9.80 7.55
CA GLU A 29 4.60 10.73 6.63
C GLU A 29 4.13 10.53 5.19
N LEU A 30 4.06 9.27 4.73
CA LEU A 30 3.55 8.94 3.40
C LEU A 30 2.07 9.29 3.24
N LEU A 31 1.27 9.01 4.27
CA LEU A 31 -0.15 9.40 4.27
C LEU A 31 -0.33 10.92 4.20
N LYS A 32 0.50 11.69 4.91
CA LYS A 32 0.50 13.16 4.85
C LYS A 32 0.92 13.67 3.47
N LYS A 33 1.94 13.07 2.85
CA LYS A 33 2.34 13.42 1.47
C LYS A 33 1.19 13.17 0.49
N ILE A 34 0.54 12.01 0.55
CA ILE A 34 -0.63 11.70 -0.27
C ILE A 34 -1.71 12.76 -0.07
N ALA A 35 -2.08 13.05 1.18
CA ALA A 35 -3.11 14.04 1.49
C ALA A 35 -2.74 15.46 1.02
N GLY A 36 -1.46 15.83 1.06
CA GLY A 36 -0.97 17.10 0.52
C GLY A 36 -1.20 17.23 -0.99
N HIS A 37 -0.99 16.14 -1.74
CA HIS A 37 -1.21 16.10 -3.20
C HIS A 37 -2.69 16.00 -3.58
N THR A 38 -3.51 15.30 -2.79
CA THR A 38 -4.92 15.01 -3.12
C THR A 38 -5.93 15.90 -2.39
N GLY A 39 -5.49 16.77 -1.48
CA GLY A 39 -6.32 17.62 -0.61
C GLY A 39 -7.06 16.88 0.50
N LYS A 40 -7.29 15.57 0.37
CA LYS A 40 -7.88 14.70 1.40
C LYS A 40 -7.37 13.27 1.28
N LEU A 41 -7.28 12.58 2.41
CA LEU A 41 -6.93 11.17 2.45
C LEU A 41 -8.18 10.30 2.27
N HIS A 42 -8.09 9.22 1.49
CA HIS A 42 -9.19 8.26 1.34
C HIS A 42 -9.50 7.53 2.66
N LEU A 43 -10.77 7.20 2.93
CA LEU A 43 -11.19 6.56 4.19
C LEU A 43 -10.46 5.24 4.49
N GLN A 44 -10.14 4.46 3.45
CA GLN A 44 -9.43 3.19 3.62
C GLN A 44 -7.95 3.39 4.03
N LEU A 45 -7.35 4.51 3.62
CA LEU A 45 -5.99 4.89 4.04
C LEU A 45 -6.02 5.43 5.48
N GLN A 46 -7.00 6.28 5.81
CA GLN A 46 -7.18 6.80 7.17
C GLN A 46 -7.37 5.68 8.20
N ARG A 47 -8.16 4.66 7.86
CA ARG A 47 -8.45 3.51 8.73
C ARG A 47 -7.38 2.41 8.66
N ARG A 48 -6.28 2.63 7.94
CA ARG A 48 -5.17 1.67 7.80
C ARG A 48 -5.59 0.31 7.21
N LEU A 49 -6.59 0.28 6.32
CA LEU A 49 -6.92 -0.94 5.56
C LEU A 49 -5.82 -1.27 4.54
N PHE A 50 -5.27 -0.23 3.90
CA PHE A 50 -3.96 -0.33 3.25
C PHE A 50 -2.90 -0.03 4.31
N PHE A 51 -2.04 -1.01 4.58
CA PHE A 51 -1.10 -0.96 5.71
C PHE A 51 0.36 -1.12 5.28
N SER A 52 0.63 -1.59 4.06
CA SER A 52 1.98 -1.80 3.53
C SER A 52 2.11 -1.32 2.10
N HIS A 53 3.34 -1.03 1.67
CA HIS A 53 3.68 -0.67 0.29
C HIS A 53 5.05 -1.23 -0.13
N ARG A 54 5.40 -1.03 -1.40
CA ARG A 54 6.77 -1.10 -1.95
C ARG A 54 6.97 0.11 -2.85
N ASP A 55 8.06 0.85 -2.63
CA ASP A 55 8.51 2.01 -3.44
C ASP A 55 7.49 3.14 -3.64
N LEU A 56 6.48 3.26 -2.76
CA LEU A 56 5.50 4.34 -2.83
C LEU A 56 6.13 5.72 -2.61
N ASP A 57 7.10 5.79 -1.70
CA ASP A 57 7.98 6.93 -1.49
C ASP A 57 8.64 7.37 -2.81
N THR A 58 9.21 6.42 -3.55
CA THR A 58 9.83 6.69 -4.87
C THR A 58 8.80 7.19 -5.89
N VAL A 59 7.61 6.57 -5.94
CA VAL A 59 6.53 7.01 -6.84
C VAL A 59 6.10 8.45 -6.52
N LEU A 60 5.94 8.79 -5.24
CA LEU A 60 5.56 10.14 -4.82
C LEU A 60 6.64 11.18 -5.15
N GLU A 61 7.92 10.85 -4.97
CA GLU A 61 9.03 11.72 -5.36
C GLU A 61 9.12 11.94 -6.87
N LEU A 62 8.90 10.89 -7.66
CA LEU A 62 8.87 10.99 -9.12
C LEU A 62 7.67 11.83 -9.59
N TYR A 63 6.51 11.65 -8.97
CA TYR A 63 5.32 12.46 -9.22
C TYR A 63 5.57 13.94 -8.92
N GLU A 64 6.21 14.26 -7.78
CA GLU A 64 6.62 15.63 -7.41
C GLU A 64 7.57 16.26 -8.43
N LYS A 65 8.39 15.45 -9.11
CA LYS A 65 9.27 15.87 -10.21
C LYS A 65 8.56 15.96 -11.58
N GLY A 66 7.25 15.77 -11.63
CA GLY A 66 6.44 15.81 -12.86
C GLY A 66 6.52 14.53 -13.70
N THR A 67 7.13 13.46 -13.19
CA THR A 67 7.18 12.17 -13.87
C THR A 67 5.81 11.50 -13.75
N LYS A 68 5.26 11.07 -14.88
CA LYS A 68 3.98 10.36 -14.91
C LYS A 68 4.17 8.90 -14.49
N PHE A 69 3.18 8.35 -13.80
CA PHE A 69 3.08 6.93 -13.49
C PHE A 69 1.70 6.41 -13.91
N VAL A 70 1.54 5.09 -13.91
CA VAL A 70 0.28 4.42 -14.26
C VAL A 70 -0.22 3.60 -13.07
N LEU A 71 -1.53 3.41 -12.99
CA LEU A 71 -2.16 2.50 -12.04
C LEU A 71 -2.51 1.19 -12.73
N TYR A 72 -2.17 0.07 -12.11
CA TYR A 72 -2.47 -1.27 -12.62
C TYR A 72 -3.02 -2.14 -11.49
N THR A 73 -4.15 -2.80 -11.75
CA THR A 73 -4.78 -3.79 -10.88
C THR A 73 -5.48 -4.85 -11.74
N GLY A 74 -5.82 -6.00 -11.17
CA GLY A 74 -6.38 -7.13 -11.90
C GLY A 74 -7.44 -7.90 -11.12
N ARG A 75 -8.22 -8.70 -11.84
CA ARG A 75 -9.22 -9.62 -11.30
C ARG A 75 -9.13 -10.93 -12.06
N GLY A 76 -8.90 -12.04 -11.36
CA GLY A 76 -9.01 -13.37 -11.94
C GLY A 76 -10.49 -13.68 -12.25
N PRO A 77 -10.86 -14.02 -13.49
CA PRO A 77 -12.21 -14.48 -13.82
C PRO A 77 -12.42 -15.87 -13.22
N SER A 78 -13.44 -15.99 -12.35
CA SER A 78 -13.78 -17.19 -11.57
C SER A 78 -15.18 -17.65 -11.89
#